data_AF-A0A933B9P6-F1
#
_entry.id   AF-A0A933B9P6-F1
#
_cell.length_a   1.000
_cell.length_b   1.000
_cell.length_c   1.000
_cell.angle_alpha   90.00
_cell.angle_beta   90.00
_cell.angle_gamma   90.00
#
_symmetry.space_group_name_H-M   'P 1'
#
loop_
_entity.id
_entity.type
_entity.pdbx_description
1 polymer ?
#
loop_
_entity_poly.entity_id
_entity_poly.type
_entity_poly.pdbx_seq_one_letter_code
_entity_poly.pdbx_strand_id
1 'polypeptide(L)'
;MADYVFQHQGVGRDLQKEMLGRWFERLSQAPSRGEPVAYLFISGNIAELLTQFGFHLVYPEVTALQCGIKKTAGQFILKAEELGYSPDVCGYVKNDIG
;
A
#
# COMPACT_ATOMS: atom_id res chain seq x y z
N MET A 1 6.76 -39.55 -12.02
CA MET A 1 7.87 -38.83 -11.33
C MET A 1 8.06 -37.38 -11.82
N ALA A 2 7.24 -36.86 -12.75
CA ALA A 2 7.37 -35.49 -13.26
C ALA A 2 6.44 -34.46 -12.57
N ASP A 3 5.39 -34.89 -11.86
CA ASP A 3 4.37 -34.00 -11.30
C ASP A 3 4.77 -33.24 -10.02
N TYR A 4 5.94 -33.53 -9.44
CA TYR A 4 6.35 -32.96 -8.15
C TYR A 4 7.27 -31.73 -8.24
N VAL A 5 7.78 -31.37 -9.43
CA VAL A 5 8.90 -30.42 -9.54
C VAL A 5 8.49 -28.96 -9.28
N PHE A 6 7.20 -28.62 -9.34
CA PHE A 6 6.73 -27.24 -9.16
C PHE A 6 5.45 -27.08 -8.33
N GLN A 7 5.12 -28.07 -7.48
CA GLN A 7 3.86 -28.11 -6.72
C GLN A 7 3.54 -26.84 -5.92
N HIS A 8 4.56 -26.07 -5.51
CA HIS A 8 4.39 -24.85 -4.73
C HIS A 8 4.90 -23.58 -5.44
N GLN A 9 5.29 -23.68 -6.71
CA GLN A 9 5.76 -22.52 -7.46
C GLN A 9 4.59 -21.53 -7.66
N GLY A 10 4.80 -20.27 -7.28
CA GLY A 10 3.80 -19.21 -7.45
C GLY A 10 2.81 -19.04 -6.30
N VAL A 11 2.60 -20.07 -5.46
CA VAL A 11 1.61 -20.06 -4.37
C VAL A 11 1.73 -18.83 -3.47
N GLY A 12 2.94 -18.48 -3.03
CA GLY A 12 3.15 -17.31 -2.17
C GLY A 12 2.84 -15.98 -2.87
N ARG A 13 3.15 -15.87 -4.17
CA ARG A 13 2.87 -14.67 -4.97
C ARG A 13 1.36 -14.50 -5.17
N ASP A 14 0.67 -15.58 -5.47
CA ASP A 14 -0.77 -15.56 -5.72
C ASP A 14 -1.53 -15.25 -4.42
N LEU A 15 -1.13 -15.87 -3.31
CA LEU A 15 -1.67 -15.55 -1.99
C LEU A 15 -1.41 -14.09 -1.61
N GLN A 16 -0.18 -13.59 -1.81
CA GLN A 16 0.14 -12.19 -1.52
C GLN A 16 -0.73 -11.23 -2.36
N LYS A 17 -0.93 -11.53 -3.65
CA LYS A 17 -1.78 -10.72 -4.53
C LYS A 17 -3.24 -10.72 -4.05
N GLU A 18 -3.77 -11.87 -3.65
CA GLU A 18 -5.11 -11.98 -3.06
C GLU A 18 -5.24 -11.18 -1.76
N MET A 19 -4.26 -11.32 -0.85
CA MET A 19 -4.24 -10.59 0.42
C MET A 19 -4.21 -9.07 0.21
N LEU A 20 -3.37 -8.60 -0.71
CA LEU A 20 -3.27 -7.19 -1.05
C LEU A 20 -4.57 -6.66 -1.68
N GLY A 21 -5.18 -7.43 -2.58
CA GLY A 21 -6.48 -7.09 -3.17
C GLY A 21 -7.57 -6.95 -2.11
N ARG A 22 -7.72 -7.93 -1.23
CA ARG A 22 -8.69 -7.89 -0.12
C ARG A 22 -8.43 -6.74 0.86
N TRP A 23 -7.17 -6.34 1.03
CA TRP A 23 -6.83 -5.20 1.88
C TRP A 23 -7.27 -3.87 1.26
N PHE A 24 -6.95 -3.62 -0.02
CA PHE A 24 -7.41 -2.44 -0.74
C PHE A 24 -8.94 -2.37 -0.83
N GLU A 25 -9.60 -3.50 -1.06
CA GLU A 25 -11.06 -3.55 -1.10
C GLU A 25 -11.68 -3.14 0.24
N ARG A 26 -11.19 -3.69 1.36
CA ARG A 26 -11.64 -3.31 2.71
C ARG A 26 -11.45 -1.82 2.97
N LEU A 27 -10.27 -1.27 2.63
CA LEU A 27 -9.97 0.15 2.75
C LEU A 27 -10.92 1.03 1.92
N SER A 28 -11.18 0.65 0.67
CA SER A 28 -12.06 1.42 -0.23
C SER A 28 -13.50 1.54 0.28
N GLN A 29 -13.95 0.53 1.03
CA GLN A 29 -15.30 0.46 1.57
C GLN A 29 -15.40 0.98 3.02
N ALA A 30 -14.27 1.19 3.72
CA ALA A 30 -14.29 1.67 5.10
C ALA A 30 -15.04 3.01 5.28
N PRO A 31 -14.89 4.01 4.38
CA PRO A 31 -15.63 5.27 4.49
C PRO A 31 -17.15 5.10 4.42
N SER A 32 -17.66 4.21 3.56
CA SER A 32 -19.11 3.99 3.42
C SER A 32 -19.71 3.25 4.62
N ARG A 33 -18.88 2.47 5.34
CA ARG A 33 -19.26 1.81 6.60
C ARG A 33 -19.04 2.69 7.84
N GLY A 34 -18.46 3.89 7.69
CA GLY A 34 -18.09 4.75 8.81
C GLY A 34 -16.99 4.16 9.70
N GLU A 35 -16.17 3.26 9.15
CA GLU A 35 -15.10 2.60 9.88
C GLU A 35 -13.83 3.47 9.87
N PRO A 36 -13.13 3.62 11.00
CA PRO A 36 -11.98 4.50 11.08
C PRO A 36 -10.79 3.94 10.29
N VAL A 37 -10.02 4.84 9.66
CA VAL A 37 -8.81 4.51 8.90
C VAL A 37 -7.65 5.30 9.48
N ALA A 38 -6.53 4.64 9.74
CA ALA A 38 -5.29 5.26 10.21
C ALA A 38 -4.20 5.20 9.13
N TYR A 39 -3.53 6.34 8.96
CA TYR A 39 -2.37 6.50 8.08
C TYR A 39 -1.08 6.22 8.87
N LEU A 40 -0.34 5.18 8.51
CA LEU A 40 0.87 4.78 9.22
C LEU A 40 2.00 4.51 8.23
N PHE A 41 3.21 4.98 8.53
CA PHE A 41 4.41 4.48 7.83
C PHE A 41 4.65 3.00 8.16
N ILE A 42 5.30 2.24 7.29
CA ILE A 42 5.57 0.82 7.54
C ILE A 42 6.53 0.63 8.72
N SER A 43 7.55 1.48 8.83
CA SER A 43 8.58 1.35 9.85
C SER A 43 8.09 1.83 11.22
N GLY A 44 8.19 0.96 12.24
CA GLY A 44 7.96 1.32 13.65
C GLY A 44 6.51 1.69 14.00
N ASN A 45 5.53 1.20 13.23
CA ASN A 45 4.14 1.54 13.48
C ASN A 45 3.49 0.72 14.62
N ILE A 46 2.27 1.13 14.97
CA ILE A 46 1.44 0.58 16.05
C ILE A 46 0.23 -0.18 15.50
N ALA A 47 0.42 -0.91 14.40
CA ALA A 47 -0.66 -1.57 13.67
C ALA A 47 -1.52 -2.49 14.55
N GLU A 48 -0.89 -3.29 15.40
CA GLU A 48 -1.55 -4.22 16.30
C GLU A 48 -2.48 -3.46 17.27
N LEU A 49 -2.04 -2.34 17.83
CA LEU A 49 -2.85 -1.55 18.74
C LEU A 49 -4.11 -1.01 18.03
N LEU A 50 -3.93 -0.35 16.89
CA LEU A 50 -5.03 0.32 16.19
C LEU A 50 -6.05 -0.67 15.60
N THR A 51 -5.58 -1.82 15.10
CA THR A 51 -6.50 -2.87 14.62
C THR A 51 -7.38 -3.46 15.72
N GLN A 52 -6.89 -3.56 16.97
CA GLN A 52 -7.74 -3.95 18.11
C GLN A 52 -8.85 -2.94 18.42
N PHE A 53 -8.65 -1.67 18.07
CA PHE A 53 -9.67 -0.63 18.19
C PHE A 53 -10.55 -0.47 16.94
N GLY A 54 -10.46 -1.39 15.99
CA GLY A 54 -11.31 -1.40 14.79
C GLY A 54 -10.84 -0.46 13.67
N PHE A 55 -9.60 0.05 13.72
CA PHE A 55 -9.05 0.82 12.61
C PHE A 55 -8.62 -0.08 11.46
N HIS A 56 -8.94 0.35 10.24
CA HIS A 56 -8.22 -0.08 9.05
C HIS A 56 -6.94 0.72 8.90
N LEU A 57 -5.91 0.10 8.34
CA LEU A 57 -4.59 0.72 8.21
C LEU A 57 -4.26 0.92 6.75
N VAL A 58 -3.82 2.12 6.40
CA VAL A 58 -3.26 2.44 5.08
C VAL A 58 -1.78 2.78 5.25
N TYR A 59 -0.96 2.23 4.34
CA TYR A 59 0.49 2.41 4.33
C TYR A 59 0.89 3.16 3.05
N PRO A 60 1.35 4.42 3.13
CA PRO A 60 1.72 5.22 1.97
C PRO A 60 2.77 4.53 1.10
N GLU A 61 3.74 3.85 1.71
CA GLU A 61 4.79 3.17 0.95
C GLU A 61 4.22 2.06 0.06
N VAL A 62 3.19 1.34 0.51
CA VAL A 62 2.54 0.30 -0.30
C VAL A 62 1.77 0.94 -1.46
N THR A 63 0.99 1.99 -1.19
CA THR A 63 0.24 2.73 -2.22
C THR A 63 1.19 3.30 -3.27
N ALA A 64 2.28 3.95 -2.83
CA ALA A 64 3.29 4.52 -3.72
C ALA A 64 4.03 3.47 -4.54
N LEU A 65 4.33 2.31 -3.96
CA LEU A 65 4.88 1.18 -4.72
C LEU A 65 3.91 0.68 -5.79
N GLN A 66 2.60 0.61 -5.51
CA GLN A 66 1.61 0.26 -6.53
C GLN A 66 1.57 1.26 -7.67
N CYS A 67 1.66 2.57 -7.37
CA CYS A 67 1.79 3.61 -8.39
C CYS A 67 3.08 3.44 -9.22
N GLY A 68 4.20 3.09 -8.57
CA GLY A 68 5.47 2.80 -9.23
C GLY A 68 5.36 1.62 -10.21
N ILE A 69 4.77 0.49 -9.77
CA ILE A 69 4.56 -0.70 -10.61
C ILE A 69 3.66 -0.38 -11.82
N LYS A 70 2.62 0.44 -11.62
CA LYS A 70 1.71 0.88 -12.68
C LYS A 70 2.27 2.01 -13.55
N LYS A 71 3.49 2.48 -13.26
CA LYS A 71 4.15 3.61 -13.94
C LYS A 71 3.35 4.92 -13.88
N THR A 72 2.54 5.09 -12.84
CA THR A 72 1.75 6.31 -12.60
C THR A 72 2.39 7.22 -11.55
N ALA A 73 3.45 6.79 -10.86
CA ALA A 73 4.05 7.56 -9.78
C ALA A 73 4.67 8.90 -10.20
N GLY A 74 5.18 9.00 -11.43
CA GLY A 74 5.88 10.19 -11.91
C GLY A 74 5.03 11.46 -11.87
N GLN A 75 3.74 11.36 -12.24
CA GLN A 75 2.84 12.53 -12.24
C GLN A 75 2.60 13.06 -10.82
N PHE A 76 2.47 12.15 -9.84
CA PHE A 76 2.23 12.50 -8.44
C PHE A 76 3.50 13.07 -7.80
N ILE A 77 4.67 12.51 -8.11
CA ILE A 77 5.95 13.06 -7.65
C ILE A 77 6.16 14.49 -8.15
N LEU A 78 5.96 14.72 -9.45
CA LEU A 78 6.06 16.06 -10.03
C LEU A 78 5.03 17.00 -9.40
N LYS A 79 3.82 16.51 -9.12
CA LYS A 79 2.79 17.31 -8.47
C LYS A 79 3.19 17.75 -7.07
N ALA A 80 3.80 16.88 -6.27
CA ALA A 80 4.32 17.25 -4.95
C ALA A 80 5.48 18.25 -5.03
N GLU A 81 6.35 18.14 -6.03
CA GLU A 81 7.44 19.11 -6.25
C GLU A 81 6.89 20.50 -6.64
N GLU A 82 5.84 20.56 -7.46
CA GLU A 82 5.10 21.81 -7.75
C GLU A 82 4.49 22.44 -6.49
N LEU A 83 4.07 21.61 -5.54
CA LEU A 83 3.56 22.05 -4.23
C LEU A 83 4.69 22.51 -3.28
N GLY A 84 5.95 22.43 -3.69
CA GLY A 84 7.11 22.90 -2.94
C GLY A 84 7.85 21.83 -2.14
N TYR A 85 7.53 20.54 -2.31
CA TYR A 85 8.32 19.47 -1.70
C TYR A 85 9.70 19.37 -2.37
N SER A 86 10.75 19.28 -1.56
CA SER A 86 12.12 19.17 -2.09
C SER A 86 12.27 17.93 -2.96
N PRO A 87 12.96 18.03 -4.13
CA PRO A 87 13.31 16.87 -4.95
C PRO A 87 14.08 15.78 -4.20
N ASP A 88 14.80 16.14 -3.13
CA ASP A 88 15.59 15.22 -2.31
C ASP A 88 14.77 14.42 -1.30
N VAL A 89 13.48 14.74 -1.12
CA VAL A 89 12.57 13.95 -0.28
C VAL A 89 12.25 12.62 -0.97
N CYS A 90 12.03 11.57 -0.17
CA CYS A 90 11.70 10.24 -0.66
C CYS A 90 10.53 10.25 -1.65
N GLY A 91 10.68 9.54 -2.77
CA GLY A 91 9.65 9.40 -3.79
C GLY A 91 8.33 8.82 -3.26
N TYR A 92 8.34 7.99 -2.20
CA TYR A 92 7.09 7.52 -1.58
C TYR A 92 6.27 8.66 -0.98
N VAL A 93 6.93 9.58 -0.26
CA VAL A 93 6.26 10.75 0.33
C VAL A 93 5.73 11.66 -0.79
N LYS A 94 6.55 11.95 -1.79
CA LYS A 94 6.14 12.81 -2.91
C LYS A 94 4.99 12.21 -3.72
N ASN A 95 5.06 10.92 -4.04
CA ASN A 95 3.98 10.23 -4.74
C ASN A 95 2.66 10.25 -3.95
N ASP A 96 2.74 10.22 -2.62
CA ASP A 96 1.55 10.12 -1.77
C ASP A 96 0.85 11.47 -1.56
N ILE A 97 1.62 12.56 -1.58
CA ILE A 97 1.12 13.93 -1.39
C ILE A 97 0.54 14.53 -2.68
N GLY A 98 1.20 14.28 -3.83
CA GLY A 98 0.81 14.85 -5.11
C GLY A 98 -0.25 14.02 -5.84
#